data_AF-A0A9P6ZKL5-F1
#
_entry.id   AF-A0A9P6ZKL5-F1
#
_cell.length_a   1.000
_cell.length_b   1.000
_cell.length_c   1.000
_cell.angle_alpha   90.00
_cell.angle_beta   90.00
_cell.angle_gamma   90.00
#
_symmetry.space_group_name_H-M   'P 1'
#
loop_
_entity.id
_entity.type
_entity.pdbx_description
1 polymer ?
#
loop_
_entity_poly.entity_id
_entity_poly.type
_entity_poly.pdbx_seq_one_letter_code
_entity_poly.pdbx_strand_id
1 'polypeptide(L)'
;MHRPAVLIAAALRVMHPNLYWSSLATKLALGLWAADKKLDEIGDCLREWASVFTALAIVCNRHSPMHRDPLSHPQWFDVMTTTGNYGVASIKMPNLGIESVYPAGSMVAGSGRIIRHRLEMADSD
;
A
#
# COMPACT_ATOMS: atom_id res chain seq x y z
N MET A 1 -7.09 14.68 2.90
CA MET A 1 -5.80 13.92 3.03
C MET A 1 -5.41 13.22 1.71
N HIS A 2 -5.64 13.83 0.54
CA HIS A 2 -5.62 13.10 -0.75
C HIS A 2 -4.24 12.99 -1.42
N ARG A 3 -3.29 13.86 -1.09
CA ARG A 3 -2.00 13.96 -1.81
C ARG A 3 -1.15 12.67 -1.76
N PRO A 4 -0.98 11.99 -0.61
CA PRO A 4 -0.18 10.78 -0.55
C PRO A 4 -0.79 9.63 -1.37
N ALA A 5 -2.11 9.44 -1.28
CA ALA A 5 -2.82 8.39 -2.02
C ALA A 5 -2.68 8.57 -3.55
N VAL A 6 -2.73 9.81 -4.04
CA VAL A 6 -2.56 10.12 -5.47
C VAL A 6 -1.12 9.81 -5.92
N LEU A 7 -0.11 10.15 -5.13
CA LEU A 7 1.28 9.83 -5.44
C LEU A 7 1.52 8.32 -5.51
N ILE A 8 0.98 7.57 -4.55
CA ILE A 8 1.07 6.10 -4.53
C ILE A 8 0.35 5.49 -5.74
N ALA A 9 -0.84 5.98 -6.08
CA ALA A 9 -1.57 5.54 -7.27
C ALA A 9 -0.81 5.85 -8.57
N ALA A 10 -0.19 7.03 -8.67
CA ALA A 10 0.65 7.40 -9.81
C ALA A 10 1.91 6.53 -9.92
N ALA A 11 2.57 6.24 -8.80
CA ALA A 11 3.71 5.33 -8.76
C ALA A 11 3.29 3.92 -9.20
N LEU A 12 2.16 3.41 -8.73
CA LEU A 12 1.62 2.11 -9.15
C LEU A 12 1.34 2.09 -10.65
N ARG A 13 0.79 3.17 -11.22
CA ARG A 13 0.55 3.28 -12.66
C ARG A 13 1.83 3.11 -13.49
N VAL A 14 2.98 3.53 -12.96
CA VAL A 14 4.29 3.37 -13.62
C VAL A 14 4.87 1.98 -13.37
N MET A 15 4.89 1.53 -12.11
CA MET A 15 5.53 0.27 -11.70
C MET A 15 4.76 -0.98 -12.17
N HIS A 16 3.42 -0.92 -12.15
CA HIS A 16 2.56 -2.05 -12.50
C HIS A 16 1.25 -1.58 -13.18
N PRO A 17 1.32 -1.07 -14.44
CA PRO A 17 0.19 -0.44 -15.13
C PRO A 17 -1.07 -1.31 -15.18
N ASN A 18 -0.92 -2.62 -15.41
CA ASN A 18 -2.05 -3.56 -15.48
C ASN A 18 -2.82 -3.61 -14.16
N LEU A 19 -2.13 -3.58 -13.03
CA LEU A 19 -2.75 -3.63 -11.70
C LEU A 19 -3.45 -2.30 -11.43
N TYR A 20 -2.80 -1.18 -11.74
CA TYR A 20 -3.44 0.13 -11.63
C TYR A 20 -4.78 0.19 -12.40
N TRP A 21 -4.78 -0.23 -13.67
CA TRP A 21 -6.00 -0.18 -14.49
C TRP A 21 -7.07 -1.18 -14.03
N SER A 22 -6.68 -2.40 -13.65
CA SER A 22 -7.61 -3.38 -13.07
C SER A 22 -8.23 -2.85 -11.78
N SER A 23 -7.44 -2.27 -10.89
CA SER A 23 -7.90 -1.67 -9.63
C SER A 23 -8.85 -0.49 -9.87
N LEU A 24 -8.55 0.39 -10.82
CA LEU A 24 -9.44 1.48 -11.20
C LEU A 24 -10.76 0.96 -11.77
N ALA A 25 -10.71 -0.05 -12.66
CA ALA A 25 -11.89 -0.67 -13.22
C ALA A 25 -12.77 -1.31 -12.13
N THR A 26 -12.16 -2.02 -11.17
CA THR A 26 -12.86 -2.58 -10.01
C THR A 26 -13.53 -1.49 -9.17
N LYS A 27 -12.85 -0.37 -8.92
CA LYS A 27 -13.42 0.75 -8.17
C LYS A 27 -14.64 1.36 -8.87
N LEU A 28 -14.57 1.55 -10.19
CA LEU A 28 -15.68 2.05 -10.99
C LEU A 28 -16.86 1.06 -11.00
N ALA A 29 -16.58 -0.23 -11.21
CA ALA A 29 -17.60 -1.27 -11.18
C ALA A 29 -18.29 -1.37 -9.82
N LEU A 30 -17.54 -1.23 -8.72
CA LEU A 30 -18.09 -1.18 -7.36
C LEU A 30 -19.00 0.03 -7.16
N GLY A 31 -18.63 1.20 -7.70
CA GLY A 31 -19.48 2.39 -7.65
C GLY A 31 -20.79 2.23 -8.43
N LEU A 32 -20.73 1.66 -9.63
CA LEU A 32 -21.93 1.35 -10.42
C LEU A 32 -22.84 0.34 -9.72
N TRP A 33 -22.24 -0.71 -9.15
CA TRP A 33 -22.97 -1.71 -8.38
C TRP A 33 -23.63 -1.10 -7.13
N ALA A 34 -22.92 -0.24 -6.40
CA ALA A 34 -23.46 0.43 -5.22
C ALA A 34 -24.67 1.32 -5.57
N ALA A 35 -24.59 2.05 -6.69
CA ALA A 35 -25.69 2.86 -7.20
C ALA A 35 -26.93 2.00 -7.56
N ASP A 36 -26.73 0.87 -8.26
CA ASP A 36 -27.80 -0.09 -8.58
C ASP A 36 -28.48 -0.63 -7.30
N LYS A 37 -27.67 -0.93 -6.27
CA LYS A 37 -28.14 -1.44 -4.98
C LYS A 37 -28.66 -0.36 -4.03
N LYS A 38 -28.63 0.92 -4.42
CA LYS A 38 -29.01 2.06 -3.57
C LYS A 38 -28.24 2.08 -2.25
N LEU A 39 -26.96 1.76 -2.32
CA LEU A 39 -26.03 1.76 -1.19
C LEU A 39 -25.24 3.08 -1.18
N ASP A 40 -25.95 4.16 -0.83
CA ASP A 40 -25.42 5.53 -0.90
C ASP A 40 -24.12 5.67 -0.06
N GLU A 41 -24.04 5.03 1.10
CA GLU A 41 -22.85 5.03 1.96
C GLU A 41 -21.58 4.53 1.25
N ILE A 42 -21.71 3.50 0.40
CA ILE A 42 -20.58 2.99 -0.38
C ILE A 42 -20.21 3.99 -1.48
N GLY A 43 -21.20 4.57 -2.14
CA GLY A 43 -20.98 5.62 -3.14
C GLY A 43 -20.24 6.82 -2.54
N ASP A 44 -20.64 7.24 -1.34
CA ASP A 44 -20.03 8.35 -0.59
C ASP A 44 -18.58 8.03 -0.20
N CYS A 45 -18.35 6.84 0.34
CA CYS A 45 -17.01 6.36 0.67
C CYS A 45 -16.09 6.34 -0.56
N LEU A 46 -16.56 5.86 -1.71
CA LEU A 46 -15.76 5.79 -2.94
C LEU A 46 -15.38 7.16 -3.52
N ARG A 47 -16.21 8.18 -3.28
CA ARG A 47 -15.91 9.57 -3.67
C ARG A 47 -14.76 10.15 -2.84
N GLU A 48 -14.72 9.83 -1.55
CA GLU A 48 -13.64 10.26 -0.65
C GLU A 48 -12.36 9.41 -0.76
N TRP A 49 -12.50 8.16 -1.21
CA TRP A 49 -11.40 7.21 -1.34
C TRP A 49 -10.44 7.59 -2.47
N ALA A 50 -9.39 8.37 -2.18
CA ALA A 50 -8.48 8.89 -3.21
C ALA A 50 -7.56 7.85 -3.88
N SER A 51 -7.57 6.60 -3.43
CA SER A 51 -6.65 5.55 -3.88
C SER A 51 -7.30 4.58 -4.87
N VAL A 52 -6.50 3.96 -5.73
CA VAL A 52 -6.92 2.78 -6.52
C VAL A 52 -6.81 1.49 -5.72
N PHE A 53 -6.09 1.50 -4.60
CA PHE A 53 -5.96 0.35 -3.72
C PHE A 53 -7.24 0.11 -2.93
N THR A 54 -7.56 -1.13 -2.62
CA THR A 54 -8.78 -1.50 -1.87
C THR A 54 -8.62 -1.34 -0.36
N ALA A 55 -7.38 -1.21 0.13
CA ALA A 55 -7.08 -1.04 1.55
C ALA A 55 -5.97 -0.02 1.75
N LEU A 56 -6.01 0.68 2.89
CA LEU A 56 -4.96 1.55 3.39
C LEU A 56 -4.75 1.22 4.87
N ALA A 57 -3.50 0.97 5.26
CA ALA A 57 -3.11 0.84 6.65
C ALA A 57 -2.12 1.96 7.00
N ILE A 58 -2.35 2.60 8.15
CA ILE A 58 -1.40 3.56 8.72
C ILE A 58 -0.74 2.86 9.91
N VAL A 59 0.57 2.65 9.82
CA VAL A 59 1.37 2.02 10.89
C VAL A 59 2.30 3.08 11.47
N CYS A 60 2.03 3.51 12.70
CA CYS A 60 2.80 4.55 13.39
C CYS A 60 3.66 3.96 14.49
N ASN A 61 4.94 4.37 14.55
CA ASN A 61 5.86 4.07 15.66
C ASN A 61 5.90 2.60 16.08
N ARG A 62 5.79 1.69 15.11
CA ARG A 62 5.67 0.26 15.36
C ARG A 62 6.62 -0.50 14.46
N HIS A 63 7.31 -1.47 15.06
CA HIS A 63 8.04 -2.50 14.32
C HIS A 63 7.04 -3.49 13.70
N SER A 64 7.27 -3.81 12.43
CA SER A 64 6.54 -4.86 11.74
C SER A 64 7.36 -6.15 11.85
N PRO A 65 6.90 -7.18 12.58
CA PRO A 65 7.63 -8.44 12.70
C PRO A 65 7.76 -9.12 11.32
N MET A 66 8.64 -10.10 11.20
CA MET A 66 8.83 -10.81 9.92
C MET A 66 7.57 -11.58 9.52
N HIS A 67 6.93 -11.16 8.43
CA HIS A 67 5.66 -11.73 7.97
C HIS A 67 5.53 -11.72 6.45
N ARG A 68 4.38 -12.21 5.99
CA ARG A 68 3.80 -12.02 4.66
C ARG A 68 2.39 -11.51 4.86
N ASP A 69 1.81 -10.91 3.83
CA ASP A 69 0.41 -10.50 3.81
C ASP A 69 -0.44 -11.68 3.29
N PRO A 70 -1.07 -12.48 4.15
CA PRO A 70 -1.71 -13.74 3.73
C PRO A 70 -2.96 -13.50 2.88
N LEU A 71 -3.58 -12.32 3.02
CA LEU A 71 -4.80 -11.93 2.32
C LEU A 71 -4.53 -11.24 0.97
N SER A 72 -3.26 -10.96 0.64
CA SER A 72 -2.87 -10.38 -0.65
C SER A 72 -2.82 -11.46 -1.74
N HIS A 73 -3.10 -11.09 -2.99
CA HIS A 73 -2.95 -12.00 -4.13
C HIS A 73 -1.49 -11.99 -4.61
N PRO A 74 -0.89 -13.13 -5.04
CA PRO A 74 0.51 -13.17 -5.47
C PRO A 74 0.87 -12.19 -6.59
N GLN A 75 -0.08 -11.84 -7.45
CA GLN A 75 0.10 -10.91 -8.57
C GLN A 75 -0.13 -9.44 -8.18
N TRP A 76 -0.58 -9.17 -6.96
CA TRP A 76 -0.86 -7.80 -6.50
C TRP A 76 0.34 -7.24 -5.76
N PHE A 77 0.56 -5.94 -5.94
CA PHE A 77 1.57 -5.20 -5.20
C PHE A 77 0.92 -4.53 -4.01
N ASP A 78 1.53 -4.76 -2.86
CA ASP A 78 1.39 -3.93 -1.68
C ASP A 78 2.41 -2.80 -1.82
N VAL A 79 1.98 -1.56 -1.59
CA VAL A 79 2.85 -0.38 -1.66
C VAL A 79 2.95 0.24 -0.29
N MET A 80 4.16 0.25 0.25
CA MET A 80 4.49 0.83 1.53
C MET A 80 5.26 2.13 1.31
N THR A 81 4.96 3.13 2.12
CA THR A 81 5.74 4.37 2.18
C THR A 81 5.79 4.86 3.61
N THR A 82 6.81 5.62 3.94
CA THR A 82 7.02 6.19 5.27
C THR A 82 7.03 7.71 5.18
N THR A 83 6.45 8.35 6.19
CA THR A 83 6.39 9.82 6.28
C THR A 83 6.67 10.25 7.70
N GLY A 84 7.15 11.48 7.88
CA GLY A 84 7.46 12.05 9.19
C GLY A 84 8.95 12.02 9.50
N ASN A 85 9.29 12.57 10.66
CA ASN A 85 10.67 12.61 11.13
C ASN A 85 10.89 11.43 12.08
N TYR A 86 11.69 10.47 11.66
CA TYR A 86 12.08 9.31 12.45
C TYR A 86 13.57 9.01 12.22
N GLY A 87 14.18 8.23 13.14
CA GLY A 87 15.57 7.81 13.03
C GLY A 87 15.84 6.90 11.84
N VAL A 88 16.94 6.14 11.87
CA VAL A 88 17.21 5.18 10.79
C VAL A 88 16.18 4.05 10.86
N ALA A 89 15.44 3.78 9.78
CA ALA A 89 14.67 2.53 9.66
C ALA A 89 15.30 1.64 8.61
N SER A 90 15.03 0.33 8.69
CA SER A 90 15.43 -0.64 7.69
C SER A 90 14.27 -1.54 7.27
N ILE A 91 14.33 -1.97 6.03
CA ILE A 91 13.43 -2.98 5.48
C ILE A 91 14.26 -4.21 5.10
N LYS A 92 13.80 -5.39 5.53
CA LYS A 92 14.43 -6.66 5.18
C LYS A 92 13.46 -7.54 4.41
N MET A 93 13.93 -8.08 3.29
CA MET A 93 13.21 -9.00 2.41
C MET A 93 14.08 -10.24 2.15
N PRO A 94 14.22 -11.14 3.15
CA PRO A 94 15.21 -12.23 3.11
C PRO A 94 15.05 -13.18 1.93
N ASN A 95 13.84 -13.44 1.45
CA ASN A 95 13.62 -14.33 0.32
C ASN A 95 14.06 -13.72 -1.03
N LEU A 96 14.41 -12.44 -1.05
CA LEU A 96 15.04 -11.75 -2.17
C LEU A 96 16.52 -11.44 -1.90
N GLY A 97 17.04 -11.74 -0.70
CA GLY A 97 18.40 -11.36 -0.30
C GLY A 97 18.60 -9.85 -0.12
N ILE A 98 17.52 -9.08 0.08
CA ILE A 98 17.57 -7.61 0.17
C ILE A 98 17.45 -7.16 1.63
N GLU A 99 18.37 -6.29 2.04
CA GLU A 99 18.30 -5.50 3.25
C GLU A 99 18.73 -4.07 2.90
N SER A 100 17.90 -3.07 3.23
CA SER A 100 18.15 -1.68 2.86
C SER A 100 17.74 -0.73 3.97
N VAL A 101 18.46 0.38 4.08
CA VAL A 101 17.99 1.55 4.80
C VAL A 101 16.70 2.03 4.15
N TYR A 102 15.74 2.45 4.97
CA TYR A 102 14.40 2.85 4.57
C TYR A 102 14.05 4.23 5.16
N PRO A 103 14.64 5.31 4.62
CA PRO A 103 14.46 6.66 5.14
C PRO A 103 13.07 7.23 4.81
N ALA A 104 12.69 8.29 5.52
CA ALA A 104 11.40 8.96 5.31
C ALA A 104 11.25 9.42 3.86
N GLY A 105 10.06 9.23 3.28
CA GLY A 105 9.77 9.55 1.89
C GLY A 105 10.11 8.44 0.89
N SER A 106 10.66 7.32 1.35
CA SER A 106 10.90 6.15 0.51
C SER A 106 9.59 5.40 0.21
N MET A 107 9.57 4.68 -0.91
CA MET A 107 8.48 3.79 -1.30
C MET A 107 9.03 2.43 -1.68
N VAL A 108 8.41 1.37 -1.17
CA VAL A 108 8.68 -0.01 -1.58
C VAL A 108 7.39 -0.62 -2.09
N ALA A 109 7.45 -1.23 -3.27
CA ALA A 109 6.33 -1.92 -3.88
C ALA A 109 6.72 -3.37 -4.17
N GLY A 110 5.84 -4.30 -3.82
CA GLY A 110 6.03 -5.71 -4.11
C GLY A 110 4.88 -6.55 -3.58
N SER A 111 4.80 -7.81 -3.97
CA SER A 111 3.75 -8.69 -3.47
C SER A 111 4.03 -9.10 -2.02
N GLY A 112 3.25 -8.60 -1.06
CA GLY A 112 3.32 -9.01 0.34
C GLY A 112 2.96 -10.48 0.53
N ARG A 113 2.23 -11.08 -0.42
CA ARG A 113 1.93 -12.52 -0.43
C ARG A 113 3.15 -13.39 -0.72
N ILE A 114 4.05 -12.93 -1.60
CA ILE A 114 5.26 -13.65 -2.00
C ILE A 114 6.44 -13.26 -1.10
N ILE A 115 6.65 -11.96 -0.95
CA ILE A 115 7.80 -11.35 -0.29
C ILE A 115 7.61 -11.40 1.22
N ARG A 116 8.48 -12.15 1.88
CA ARG A 116 8.55 -12.16 3.35
C ARG A 116 9.30 -10.90 3.75
N HIS A 117 8.70 -10.05 4.58
CA HIS A 117 9.27 -8.75 4.91
C HIS A 117 9.09 -8.38 6.39
N ARG A 118 9.97 -7.50 6.88
CA ARG A 118 9.87 -6.84 8.19
C ARG A 118 10.35 -5.40 8.08
N LEU A 119 9.91 -4.59 9.03
CA LEU A 119 10.30 -3.20 9.16
C LEU A 119 10.83 -3.00 10.57
N GLU A 120 12.07 -2.53 10.68
CA GLU A 120 12.73 -2.24 11.94
C GLU A 120 13.03 -0.75 12.03
N MET A 121 12.63 -0.13 13.13
CA MET A 121 13.19 1.15 13.55
C MET A 121 14.52 0.87 14.24
N ALA A 122 15.54 1.69 14.00
CA ALA A 122 16.70 1.71 14.87
C ALA A 122 16.24 2.17 16.26
N ASP A 123 16.73 1.52 17.31
CA ASP A 123 16.59 2.04 18.65
C ASP A 123 17.27 3.42 18.67
N SER A 124 16.56 4.42 19.22
CA SER A 124 17.18 5.70 19.54
C SER A 124 18.12 5.46 20.71
N ASP A 125 19.42 5.71 20.50
CA ASP A 125 20.44 5.78 21.56
C ASP A 125 20.02 6.73 22.69
#